data_AF-A0A932IJQ6-F1
#
_entry.id   AF-A0A932IJQ6-F1
#
_cell.length_a   1.000
_cell.length_b   1.000
_cell.length_c   1.000
_cell.angle_alpha   90.00
_cell.angle_beta   90.00
_cell.angle_gamma   90.00
#
_symmetry.space_group_name_H-M   'P 1'
#
loop_
_entity.id
_entity.type
_entity.pdbx_description
1 polymer ?
#
loop_
_entity_poly.entity_id
_entity_poly.type
_entity_poly.pdbx_seq_one_letter_code
_entity_poly.pdbx_strand_id
1 'polypeptide(L)'
;MELRPPPQPSAPRPRLWPLVALQAALLAALVPLYVMVRPAPAPSNEARDVAGKLLAAGAADEAAQLYEAYLAQVHGPERAKIAFSLGNLYLDLGRYERALRWFYQAELWDQGQLKDEIARKIVHGLDRLGRVHAAQAALAERVRLNAPAAPANYDPVVAHIGKDEIRRSQVLALLDDLPPALRREMEGEGKREELLKRYVADALIYRKAEKLEYDKDPEVRRRFETALRQLIVSAFVEREIVGKLKIDAQDLESYFAAHRDSYKDKNGKAQSFDQARALVERDYRQMKLEDAYRNMVSEELAAADVQLFPERMK
;
A
#
# COMPACT_ATOMS: atom_id res chain seq x y z
N MET A 1 69.90 60.25 -2.58
CA MET A 1 68.66 60.09 -3.36
C MET A 1 68.66 58.67 -3.89
N GLU A 2 68.04 57.74 -3.17
CA GLU A 2 67.88 56.36 -3.65
C GLU A 2 66.57 56.26 -4.42
N LEU A 3 66.64 55.96 -5.72
CA LEU A 3 65.47 55.72 -6.56
C LEU A 3 65.26 54.21 -6.71
N ARG A 4 64.16 53.75 -6.11
CA ARG A 4 63.63 52.38 -6.21
C ARG A 4 63.37 51.99 -7.68
N PRO A 5 63.65 50.73 -8.07
CA PRO A 5 63.23 50.22 -9.38
C PRO A 5 61.71 50.01 -9.46
N PRO A 6 61.11 50.11 -10.66
CA PRO A 6 59.66 50.03 -10.87
C PRO A 6 59.11 48.59 -10.71
N PRO A 7 57.79 48.44 -10.47
CA PRO A 7 57.17 47.15 -10.19
C PRO A 7 57.09 46.25 -11.43
N GLN A 8 57.29 44.94 -11.22
CA GLN A 8 57.19 43.93 -12.27
C GLN A 8 55.73 43.69 -12.72
N PRO A 9 55.48 43.39 -14.01
CA PRO A 9 54.15 43.08 -14.52
C PRO A 9 53.67 41.70 -14.05
N SER A 10 52.41 41.66 -13.58
CA SER A 10 51.70 40.45 -13.18
C SER A 10 51.47 39.48 -14.35
N ALA A 11 51.72 38.18 -14.12
CA ALA A 11 51.44 37.12 -15.09
C ALA A 11 49.95 37.07 -15.51
N PRO A 12 49.63 36.74 -16.78
CA PRO A 12 48.26 36.64 -17.25
C PRO A 12 47.57 35.40 -16.65
N ARG A 13 46.38 35.60 -16.06
CA ARG A 13 45.50 34.50 -15.60
C ARG A 13 45.05 33.66 -16.80
N PRO A 14 45.03 32.31 -16.70
CA PRO A 14 44.54 31.47 -17.78
C PRO A 14 43.05 31.73 -18.02
N ARG A 15 42.70 32.04 -19.28
CA ARG A 15 41.31 32.22 -19.71
C ARG A 15 40.60 30.86 -19.67
N LEU A 16 39.77 30.64 -18.65
CA LEU A 16 38.91 29.46 -18.46
C LEU A 16 37.74 29.35 -19.47
N TRP A 17 37.66 30.28 -20.43
CA TRP A 17 36.59 30.34 -21.43
C TRP A 17 36.42 29.08 -22.30
N PRO A 18 37.48 28.34 -22.73
CA PRO A 18 37.28 27.17 -23.58
C PRO A 18 36.68 25.98 -22.82
N LEU A 19 36.88 25.88 -21.50
CA LEU A 19 36.28 24.81 -20.67
C LEU A 19 34.78 25.03 -20.43
N VAL A 20 34.36 26.29 -20.24
CA VAL A 20 32.93 26.64 -20.10
C VAL A 20 32.19 26.44 -21.43
N ALA A 21 32.82 26.77 -22.56
CA ALA A 21 32.26 26.53 -23.88
C ALA A 21 32.06 25.04 -24.19
N LEU A 22 33.00 24.18 -23.77
CA LEU A 22 32.90 22.73 -23.94
C LEU A 22 31.79 22.12 -23.08
N GLN A 23 31.62 22.57 -21.82
CA GLN A 23 30.51 22.13 -20.96
C GLN A 23 29.15 22.55 -21.52
N ALA A 24 29.04 23.77 -22.04
CA ALA A 24 27.80 24.24 -22.67
C ALA A 24 27.44 23.42 -23.92
N ALA A 25 28.43 23.05 -24.74
CA ALA A 25 28.23 22.20 -25.91
C ALA A 25 27.83 20.75 -25.52
N LEU A 26 28.40 20.20 -24.45
CA LEU A 26 28.06 18.86 -23.95
C LEU A 26 26.63 18.80 -23.39
N LEU A 27 26.21 19.83 -22.65
CA LEU A 27 24.83 19.98 -22.18
C LEU A 27 23.86 20.19 -23.36
N ALA A 28 24.24 21.00 -24.35
CA ALA A 28 23.44 21.21 -25.56
C ALA A 28 23.32 19.97 -26.45
N ALA A 29 24.25 19.01 -26.36
CA ALA A 29 24.18 17.72 -27.05
C ALA A 29 23.42 16.65 -26.23
N LEU A 30 23.43 16.74 -24.89
CA LEU A 30 22.67 15.85 -24.01
C LEU A 30 21.17 16.15 -23.99
N VAL A 31 20.77 17.42 -24.13
CA VAL A 31 19.35 17.82 -24.20
C VAL A 31 18.61 17.17 -25.39
N PRO A 32 19.10 17.19 -26.63
CA PRO A 32 18.43 16.52 -27.75
C PRO A 32 18.48 14.99 -27.61
N LEU A 33 19.55 14.42 -27.04
CA LEU A 33 19.60 12.98 -26.76
C LEU A 33 18.55 12.56 -25.69
N TYR A 34 18.32 13.41 -24.69
CA TYR A 34 17.28 13.21 -23.67
C TYR A 34 15.86 13.37 -24.25
N VAL A 35 15.68 14.25 -25.24
CA VAL A 35 14.39 14.41 -25.94
C VAL A 35 14.13 13.25 -26.91
N MET A 36 15.18 12.67 -27.52
CA MET A 36 15.04 11.60 -28.52
C MET A 36 14.77 10.20 -27.92
N VAL A 37 15.03 10.02 -26.62
CA VAL A 37 14.66 8.81 -25.86
C VAL A 37 13.25 8.91 -25.26
N ARG A 38 12.57 10.07 -25.37
CA ARG A 38 11.14 10.12 -25.07
C ARG A 38 10.37 9.53 -26.25
N PRO A 39 9.60 8.44 -26.08
CA PRO A 39 8.65 8.06 -27.10
C PRO A 39 7.73 9.26 -27.36
N ALA A 40 7.56 9.61 -28.64
CA ALA A 40 6.65 10.67 -29.06
C ALA A 40 5.27 10.42 -28.43
N PRO A 41 4.53 11.45 -27.98
CA PRO A 41 3.15 11.26 -27.58
C PRO A 41 2.39 10.75 -28.82
N ALA A 42 2.03 9.46 -28.82
CA ALA A 42 1.23 8.88 -29.87
C ALA A 42 -0.05 9.72 -30.06
N PRO A 43 -0.56 9.89 -31.28
CA PRO A 43 -1.79 10.62 -31.51
C PRO A 43 -2.90 10.00 -30.64
N SER A 44 -3.65 10.85 -29.95
CA SER A 44 -4.46 10.49 -28.78
C SER A 44 -5.28 9.21 -28.96
N ASN A 45 -5.90 8.99 -30.12
CA ASN A 45 -6.74 7.81 -30.34
C ASN A 45 -5.94 6.52 -30.55
N GLU A 46 -4.73 6.58 -31.13
CA GLU A 46 -3.88 5.40 -31.30
C GLU A 46 -3.39 4.86 -29.95
N ALA A 47 -3.10 5.74 -28.98
CA ALA A 47 -2.71 5.33 -27.63
C ALA A 47 -3.82 4.52 -26.94
N ARG A 48 -5.09 4.93 -27.13
CA ARG A 48 -6.27 4.23 -26.62
C ARG A 48 -6.44 2.85 -27.28
N ASP A 49 -6.28 2.78 -28.60
CA ASP A 49 -6.44 1.53 -29.35
C ASP A 49 -5.34 0.52 -29.01
N VAL A 50 -4.10 0.98 -28.89
CA VAL A 50 -2.96 0.14 -28.46
C VAL A 50 -3.18 -0.32 -27.01
N ALA A 51 -3.63 0.54 -26.11
CA ALA A 51 -3.97 0.15 -24.74
C ALA A 51 -5.06 -0.93 -24.70
N GLY A 52 -6.09 -0.82 -25.55
CA GLY A 52 -7.12 -1.84 -25.69
C GLY A 52 -6.57 -3.20 -26.15
N LYS A 53 -5.66 -3.20 -27.13
CA LYS A 53 -4.99 -4.43 -27.60
C LYS A 53 -4.08 -5.05 -26.53
N LEU A 54 -3.32 -4.22 -25.81
CA LEU A 54 -2.46 -4.67 -24.71
C LEU A 54 -3.28 -5.29 -23.59
N LEU A 55 -4.43 -4.70 -23.25
CA LEU A 55 -5.35 -5.26 -22.26
C LEU A 55 -5.86 -6.63 -22.70
N ALA A 56 -6.28 -6.77 -23.97
CA ALA A 56 -6.73 -8.06 -24.52
C ALA A 56 -5.61 -9.11 -24.55
N ALA A 57 -4.36 -8.68 -24.71
CA ALA A 57 -3.17 -9.54 -24.64
C ALA A 57 -2.72 -9.87 -23.21
N GLY A 58 -3.42 -9.37 -22.17
CA GLY A 58 -3.07 -9.58 -20.77
C GLY A 58 -1.99 -8.65 -20.22
N ALA A 59 -1.47 -7.71 -21.02
CA ALA A 59 -0.50 -6.71 -20.61
C ALA A 59 -1.18 -5.51 -19.93
N ALA A 60 -1.91 -5.78 -18.85
CA ALA A 60 -2.73 -4.81 -18.14
C ALA A 60 -1.95 -3.61 -17.56
N ASP A 61 -0.69 -3.83 -17.15
CA ASP A 61 0.17 -2.75 -16.62
C ASP A 61 0.60 -1.74 -17.69
N GLU A 62 0.99 -2.23 -18.87
CA GLU A 62 1.36 -1.37 -20.02
C GLU A 62 0.11 -0.66 -20.58
N ALA A 63 -1.02 -1.38 -20.65
CA ALA A 63 -2.30 -0.79 -21.03
C ALA A 63 -2.70 0.37 -20.10
N ALA A 64 -2.55 0.19 -18.78
CA ALA A 64 -2.87 1.22 -17.80
C ALA A 64 -2.02 2.49 -18.03
N GLN A 65 -0.71 2.36 -18.23
CA GLN A 65 0.19 3.49 -18.48
C GLN A 65 -0.19 4.29 -19.73
N LEU A 66 -0.56 3.61 -20.82
CA LEU A 66 -1.02 4.28 -22.03
C LEU A 66 -2.35 5.01 -21.83
N TYR A 67 -3.28 4.42 -21.06
CA TYR A 67 -4.51 5.12 -20.68
C TYR A 67 -4.24 6.35 -19.81
N GLU A 68 -3.25 6.32 -18.90
CA GLU A 68 -2.83 7.48 -18.12
C GLU A 68 -2.30 8.61 -19.02
N ALA A 69 -1.42 8.26 -19.96
CA ALA A 69 -0.85 9.20 -20.92
C ALA A 69 -1.94 9.81 -21.82
N TYR A 70 -2.91 9.00 -22.25
CA TYR A 70 -4.08 9.45 -23.01
C TYR A 70 -4.95 10.43 -22.20
N LEU A 71 -5.27 10.11 -20.95
CA LEU A 71 -6.08 10.95 -20.05
C LEU A 71 -5.39 12.27 -19.66
N ALA A 72 -4.07 12.37 -19.85
CA ALA A 72 -3.34 13.62 -19.67
C ALA A 72 -3.59 14.64 -20.79
N GLN A 73 -3.94 14.16 -22.00
CA GLN A 73 -4.11 15.00 -23.18
C GLN A 73 -5.57 15.21 -23.58
N VAL A 74 -6.47 14.34 -23.14
CA VAL A 74 -7.89 14.38 -23.50
C VAL A 74 -8.72 15.12 -22.46
N HIS A 75 -9.56 16.03 -22.96
CA HIS A 75 -10.55 16.79 -22.20
C HIS A 75 -11.95 16.49 -22.73
N GLY A 76 -12.95 16.48 -21.85
CA GLY A 76 -14.34 16.27 -22.24
C GLY A 76 -15.11 15.35 -21.28
N PRO A 77 -16.41 15.14 -21.54
CA PRO A 77 -17.30 14.39 -20.66
C PRO A 77 -16.95 12.90 -20.59
N GLU A 78 -16.30 12.34 -21.62
CA GLU A 78 -15.86 10.94 -21.61
C GLU A 78 -14.68 10.67 -20.67
N ARG A 79 -13.96 11.72 -20.25
CA ARG A 79 -12.79 11.61 -19.39
C ARG A 79 -13.10 10.93 -18.05
N ALA A 80 -14.28 11.20 -17.49
CA ALA A 80 -14.75 10.55 -16.26
C ALA A 80 -14.93 9.04 -16.43
N LYS A 81 -15.51 8.60 -17.56
CA LYS A 81 -15.73 7.17 -17.88
C LYS A 81 -14.41 6.43 -18.05
N ILE A 82 -13.45 7.04 -18.75
CA ILE A 82 -12.14 6.45 -19.00
C ILE A 82 -11.30 6.41 -17.71
N ALA A 83 -11.37 7.47 -16.87
CA ALA A 83 -10.76 7.48 -15.55
C ALA A 83 -11.36 6.40 -14.63
N PHE A 84 -12.68 6.20 -14.68
CA PHE A 84 -13.36 5.14 -13.94
C PHE A 84 -12.92 3.75 -14.41
N SER A 85 -12.85 3.50 -15.73
CA SER A 85 -12.35 2.22 -16.25
C SER A 85 -10.90 1.96 -15.86
N LEU A 86 -10.06 3.00 -15.86
CA LEU A 86 -8.66 2.90 -15.43
C LEU A 86 -8.54 2.64 -13.93
N GLY A 87 -9.40 3.24 -13.12
CA GLY A 87 -9.51 2.94 -11.69
C GLY A 87 -9.87 1.46 -11.45
N ASN A 88 -10.82 0.91 -12.21
CA ASN A 88 -11.17 -0.52 -12.14
C ASN A 88 -9.99 -1.41 -12.55
N LEU A 89 -9.29 -1.06 -13.63
CA LEU A 89 -8.11 -1.81 -14.08
C LEU A 89 -7.03 -1.88 -12.97
N TYR A 90 -6.75 -0.76 -12.32
CA TYR A 90 -5.80 -0.75 -11.20
C TYR A 90 -6.31 -1.49 -9.96
N LEU A 91 -7.62 -1.51 -9.74
CA LEU A 91 -8.23 -2.27 -8.66
C LEU A 91 -8.08 -3.78 -8.88
N ASP A 92 -8.28 -4.25 -10.11
CA ASP A 92 -8.09 -5.64 -10.52
C ASP A 92 -6.61 -6.06 -10.44
N LEU A 93 -5.70 -5.14 -10.73
CA LEU A 93 -4.26 -5.29 -10.54
C LEU A 93 -3.81 -5.24 -9.07
N GLY A 94 -4.72 -5.00 -8.12
CA GLY A 94 -4.41 -4.86 -6.69
C GLY A 94 -3.65 -3.57 -6.32
N ARG A 95 -3.53 -2.60 -7.25
CA ARG A 95 -2.88 -1.30 -7.04
C ARG A 95 -3.87 -0.29 -6.50
N TYR A 96 -4.37 -0.53 -5.29
CA TYR A 96 -5.50 0.21 -4.71
C TYR A 96 -5.28 1.72 -4.59
N GLU A 97 -4.06 2.18 -4.28
CA GLU A 97 -3.76 3.62 -4.22
C GLU A 97 -3.90 4.31 -5.57
N ARG A 98 -3.42 3.65 -6.65
CA ARG A 98 -3.58 4.17 -8.02
C ARG A 98 -5.04 4.13 -8.44
N ALA A 99 -5.76 3.07 -8.07
CA ALA A 99 -7.20 2.96 -8.32
C ALA A 99 -7.95 4.14 -7.68
N LEU A 100 -7.68 4.44 -6.40
CA LEU A 100 -8.30 5.55 -5.67
C LEU A 100 -8.03 6.90 -6.32
N ARG A 101 -6.79 7.18 -6.74
CA ARG A 101 -6.46 8.40 -7.50
C ARG A 101 -7.40 8.57 -8.68
N TRP A 102 -7.52 7.54 -9.51
CA TRP A 102 -8.34 7.60 -10.72
C TRP A 102 -9.84 7.67 -10.43
N PHE A 103 -10.32 7.02 -9.36
CA PHE A 103 -11.71 7.18 -8.93
C PHE A 103 -12.03 8.59 -8.42
N TYR A 104 -11.15 9.22 -7.62
CA TYR A 104 -11.35 10.62 -7.21
C TYR A 104 -11.32 11.58 -8.40
N GLN A 105 -10.45 11.33 -9.38
CA GLN A 105 -10.44 12.10 -10.63
C GLN A 105 -11.72 11.89 -11.44
N ALA A 106 -12.23 10.66 -11.52
CA ALA A 106 -13.51 10.37 -12.15
C ALA A 106 -14.67 11.08 -11.43
N GLU A 107 -14.70 11.08 -10.10
CA GLU A 107 -15.73 11.75 -9.28
C GLU A 107 -15.75 13.28 -9.54
N LEU A 108 -14.57 13.88 -9.72
CA LEU A 108 -14.43 15.32 -10.01
C LEU A 108 -14.89 15.69 -11.43
N TRP A 109 -14.69 14.81 -12.41
CA TRP A 109 -15.03 15.06 -13.81
C TRP A 109 -16.43 14.59 -14.20
N ASP A 110 -17.07 13.76 -13.37
CA ASP A 110 -18.39 13.21 -13.65
C ASP A 110 -19.48 14.29 -13.56
N GLN A 111 -20.44 14.23 -14.49
CA GLN A 111 -21.62 15.10 -14.52
C GLN A 111 -22.79 14.49 -13.73
N GLY A 112 -22.53 13.47 -12.91
CA GLY A 112 -23.50 12.79 -12.05
C GLY A 112 -24.01 11.45 -12.59
N GLN A 113 -23.47 10.92 -13.69
CA GLN A 113 -23.91 9.64 -14.27
C GLN A 113 -23.29 8.43 -13.54
N LEU A 114 -22.08 8.57 -13.04
CA LEU A 114 -21.29 7.48 -12.44
C LEU A 114 -21.08 7.66 -10.94
N LYS A 115 -21.60 8.74 -10.35
CA LYS A 115 -21.36 9.15 -8.95
C LYS A 115 -21.48 8.00 -7.94
N ASP A 116 -22.55 7.21 -8.01
CA ASP A 116 -22.79 6.11 -7.06
C ASP A 116 -21.88 4.90 -7.29
N GLU A 117 -21.48 4.64 -8.53
CA GLU A 117 -20.55 3.56 -8.86
C GLU A 117 -19.12 3.92 -8.45
N ILE A 118 -18.68 5.13 -8.77
CA ILE A 118 -17.38 5.68 -8.36
C ILE A 118 -17.28 5.68 -6.82
N ALA A 119 -18.33 6.13 -6.15
CA ALA A 119 -18.41 6.13 -4.69
C ALA A 119 -18.19 4.75 -4.08
N ARG A 120 -18.91 3.74 -4.59
CA ARG A 120 -18.77 2.34 -4.13
C ARG A 120 -17.36 1.82 -4.35
N LYS A 121 -16.74 2.14 -5.50
CA LYS A 121 -15.37 1.74 -5.80
C LYS A 121 -14.34 2.45 -4.91
N ILE A 122 -14.56 3.70 -4.52
CA ILE A 122 -13.72 4.42 -3.55
C ILE A 122 -13.76 3.75 -2.17
N VAL A 123 -14.97 3.46 -1.67
CA VAL A 123 -15.13 2.75 -0.37
C VAL A 123 -14.42 1.40 -0.43
N HIS A 124 -14.66 0.63 -1.49
CA HIS A 124 -14.02 -0.66 -1.67
C HIS A 124 -12.48 -0.55 -1.73
N GLY A 125 -11.93 0.43 -2.45
CA GLY A 125 -10.49 0.65 -2.52
C GLY A 125 -9.88 0.99 -1.15
N LEU A 126 -10.56 1.83 -0.35
CA LEU A 126 -10.13 2.18 1.01
C LEU A 126 -10.21 0.97 1.95
N ASP A 127 -11.24 0.13 1.85
CA ASP A 127 -11.36 -1.10 2.62
C ASP A 127 -10.24 -2.10 2.29
N ARG A 128 -9.88 -2.24 1.00
CA ARG A 128 -8.76 -3.09 0.56
C ARG A 128 -7.41 -2.59 1.05
N LEU A 129 -7.28 -1.28 1.32
CA LEU A 129 -6.11 -0.68 1.98
C LEU A 129 -6.15 -0.79 3.51
N GLY A 130 -7.22 -1.35 4.08
CA GLY A 130 -7.45 -1.41 5.53
C GLY A 130 -7.77 -0.05 6.15
N ARG A 131 -8.04 0.99 5.35
CA ARG A 131 -8.31 2.37 5.80
C ARG A 131 -9.79 2.55 6.15
N VAL A 132 -10.25 1.81 7.17
CA VAL A 132 -11.66 1.69 7.53
C VAL A 132 -12.26 3.05 7.90
N HIS A 133 -11.54 3.87 8.66
CA HIS A 133 -12.05 5.19 9.03
C HIS A 133 -12.15 6.15 7.83
N ALA A 134 -11.26 6.05 6.85
CA ALA A 134 -11.36 6.81 5.61
C ALA A 134 -12.55 6.34 4.76
N ALA A 135 -12.78 5.03 4.69
CA ALA A 135 -13.93 4.43 4.00
C ALA A 135 -15.26 4.90 4.61
N GLN A 136 -15.35 4.89 5.94
CA GLN A 136 -16.51 5.39 6.69
C GLN A 136 -16.74 6.89 6.43
N ALA A 137 -15.68 7.71 6.44
CA ALA A 137 -15.80 9.13 6.15
C ALA A 137 -16.31 9.38 4.72
N ALA A 138 -15.77 8.65 3.74
CA ALA A 138 -16.21 8.73 2.35
C ALA A 138 -17.67 8.28 2.18
N LEU A 139 -18.13 7.29 2.96
CA LEU A 139 -19.54 6.87 2.98
C LEU A 139 -20.44 7.92 3.65
N ALA A 140 -20.05 8.44 4.81
CA ALA A 140 -20.82 9.40 5.59
C ALA A 140 -21.07 10.71 4.84
N GLU A 141 -20.07 11.22 4.10
CA GLU A 141 -20.22 12.41 3.27
C GLU A 141 -21.32 12.24 2.20
N ARG A 142 -21.48 11.02 1.70
CA ARG A 142 -22.46 10.71 0.64
C ARG A 142 -23.86 10.51 1.20
N VAL A 143 -24.01 10.09 2.45
CA VAL A 143 -25.31 10.06 3.14
C VAL A 143 -25.81 11.48 3.46
N ARG A 144 -24.92 12.47 3.54
CA ARG A 144 -25.24 13.88 3.84
C ARG A 144 -25.83 14.69 2.69
N LEU A 145 -26.27 14.08 1.58
CA LEU A 145 -26.81 14.74 0.38
C LEU A 145 -28.14 15.49 0.61
N ASN A 146 -28.12 16.56 1.42
CA ASN A 146 -29.09 17.66 1.48
C ASN A 146 -28.49 18.96 2.10
N ALA A 147 -27.17 19.13 2.14
CA ALA A 147 -26.54 20.39 2.59
C ALA A 147 -25.42 20.84 1.62
N PRO A 148 -25.25 22.17 1.41
CA PRO A 148 -24.25 22.69 0.48
C PRO A 148 -22.82 22.33 0.94
N ALA A 149 -22.01 21.91 -0.02
CA ALA A 149 -20.62 21.50 0.16
C ALA A 149 -19.78 22.68 0.69
N ALA A 150 -19.56 22.71 2.01
CA ALA A 150 -18.41 23.42 2.56
C ALA A 150 -17.14 22.81 1.96
N PRO A 151 -16.07 23.60 1.73
CA PRO A 151 -14.80 23.05 1.27
C PRO A 151 -14.39 21.95 2.26
N ALA A 152 -14.44 20.71 1.79
CA ALA A 152 -14.16 19.56 2.63
C ALA A 152 -12.71 19.66 3.06
N ASN A 153 -12.47 19.98 4.33
CA ASN A 153 -11.19 19.70 4.94
C ASN A 153 -11.12 18.17 5.12
N TYR A 154 -10.78 17.48 4.03
CA TYR A 154 -10.80 16.01 3.93
C TYR A 154 -9.96 15.37 5.04
N ASP A 155 -8.93 16.08 5.50
CA ASP A 155 -8.06 15.66 6.59
C ASP A 155 -7.59 16.83 7.46
N PRO A 156 -8.39 17.20 8.49
CA PRO A 156 -8.10 18.35 9.33
C PRO A 156 -6.85 18.14 10.20
N VAL A 157 -6.12 19.22 10.44
CA VAL A 157 -5.01 19.25 11.40
C VAL A 157 -5.60 19.18 12.81
N VAL A 158 -5.12 18.21 13.59
CA VAL A 158 -5.59 17.93 14.96
C VAL A 158 -4.54 18.25 16.02
N ALA A 159 -3.25 18.36 15.65
CA ALA A 159 -2.20 18.83 16.54
C ALA A 159 -1.00 19.40 15.76
N HIS A 160 -0.14 20.16 16.44
CA HIS A 160 1.14 20.63 15.91
C HIS A 160 2.28 20.17 16.82
N ILE A 161 3.37 19.69 16.25
CA ILE A 161 4.63 19.43 16.95
C ILE A 161 5.74 20.29 16.32
N GLY A 162 5.98 21.46 16.92
CA GLY A 162 6.92 22.43 16.36
C GLY A 162 6.43 22.95 15.01
N LYS A 163 7.10 22.55 13.93
CA LYS A 163 6.73 22.90 12.55
C LYS A 163 5.89 21.84 11.85
N ASP A 164 5.73 20.67 12.46
CA ASP A 164 5.03 19.55 11.83
C ASP A 164 3.56 19.54 12.22
N GLU A 165 2.70 19.35 11.23
CA GLU A 165 1.25 19.21 11.40
C GLU A 165 0.88 17.73 11.54
N ILE A 166 0.11 17.41 12.59
CA ILE A 166 -0.52 16.10 12.74
C ILE A 166 -1.96 16.20 12.24
N ARG A 167 -2.30 15.33 11.31
CA ARG A 167 -3.62 15.26 10.69
C ARG A 167 -4.47 14.13 11.26
N ARG A 168 -5.78 14.28 11.17
CA ARG A 168 -6.74 13.31 11.69
C ARG A 168 -6.51 11.91 11.11
N SER A 169 -6.23 11.80 9.83
CA SER A 169 -5.99 10.52 9.14
C SER A 169 -4.81 9.76 9.75
N GLN A 170 -3.73 10.47 10.12
CA GLN A 170 -2.54 9.88 10.72
C GLN A 170 -2.84 9.27 12.09
N VAL A 171 -3.69 9.94 12.88
CA VAL A 171 -4.12 9.46 14.19
C VAL A 171 -5.07 8.27 14.05
N LEU A 172 -6.01 8.33 13.10
CA LEU A 172 -6.98 7.25 12.88
C LEU A 172 -6.36 6.01 12.23
N ALA A 173 -5.29 6.16 11.45
CA ALA A 173 -4.56 5.03 10.87
C ALA A 173 -4.03 4.07 11.95
N LEU A 174 -3.70 4.57 13.15
CA LEU A 174 -3.35 3.69 14.28
C LEU A 174 -4.47 2.71 14.64
N LEU A 175 -5.74 3.15 14.58
CA LEU A 175 -6.89 2.28 14.87
C LEU A 175 -7.14 1.28 13.75
N ASP A 176 -6.90 1.70 12.51
CA ASP A 176 -7.00 0.86 11.33
C ASP A 176 -6.02 -0.33 11.39
N ASP A 177 -4.86 -0.14 11.99
CA ASP A 177 -3.84 -1.19 12.17
C ASP A 177 -4.10 -2.13 13.36
N LEU A 178 -5.04 -1.79 14.25
CA LEU A 178 -5.39 -2.64 15.41
C LEU A 178 -6.32 -3.81 15.01
N PRO A 179 -6.21 -4.96 15.72
CA PRO A 179 -7.18 -6.05 15.61
C PRO A 179 -8.63 -5.56 15.84
N PRO A 180 -9.63 -6.13 15.13
CA PRO A 180 -11.00 -5.64 15.18
C PRO A 180 -11.62 -5.58 16.58
N ALA A 181 -11.27 -6.53 17.46
CA ALA A 181 -11.75 -6.56 18.84
C ALA A 181 -11.28 -5.33 19.65
N LEU A 182 -10.00 -4.99 19.53
CA LEU A 182 -9.40 -3.84 20.21
C LEU A 182 -9.87 -2.52 19.60
N ARG A 183 -10.08 -2.48 18.28
CA ARG A 183 -10.59 -1.28 17.61
C ARG A 183 -11.94 -0.84 18.18
N ARG A 184 -12.90 -1.76 18.29
CA ARG A 184 -14.24 -1.47 18.84
C ARG A 184 -14.20 -0.94 20.26
N GLU A 185 -13.26 -1.45 21.06
CA GLU A 185 -13.05 -0.95 22.41
C GLU A 185 -12.56 0.51 22.38
N MET A 186 -11.74 0.90 21.40
CA MET A 186 -11.14 2.23 21.26
C MET A 186 -12.03 3.29 20.58
N GLU A 187 -13.20 2.92 20.04
CA GLU A 187 -14.08 3.82 19.27
C GLU A 187 -15.03 4.70 20.11
N GLY A 188 -14.97 4.64 21.44
CA GLY A 188 -15.87 5.37 22.36
C GLY A 188 -15.63 6.88 22.51
N GLU A 189 -16.63 7.59 23.04
CA GLU A 189 -16.54 9.03 23.36
C GLU A 189 -15.44 9.29 24.41
N GLY A 190 -14.57 10.28 24.17
CA GLY A 190 -13.38 10.57 24.98
C GLY A 190 -12.11 9.81 24.57
N LYS A 191 -12.23 8.60 24.00
CA LYS A 191 -11.06 7.78 23.60
C LYS A 191 -10.29 8.35 22.41
N ARG A 192 -10.94 9.16 21.57
CA ARG A 192 -10.28 9.85 20.44
C ARG A 192 -9.27 10.91 20.91
N GLU A 193 -9.59 11.63 21.99
CA GLU A 193 -8.66 12.60 22.58
C GLU A 193 -7.46 11.87 23.20
N GLU A 194 -7.72 10.76 23.90
CA GLU A 194 -6.67 9.92 24.46
C GLU A 194 -5.77 9.32 23.37
N LEU A 195 -6.35 8.86 22.27
CA LEU A 195 -5.61 8.38 21.10
C LEU A 195 -4.73 9.48 20.50
N LEU A 196 -5.26 10.69 20.34
CA LEU A 196 -4.47 11.84 19.87
C LEU A 196 -3.31 12.14 20.82
N LYS A 197 -3.55 12.19 22.13
CA LYS A 197 -2.50 12.41 23.14
C LYS A 197 -1.42 11.34 23.07
N ARG A 198 -1.81 10.07 22.95
CA ARG A 198 -0.90 8.94 22.79
C ARG A 198 -0.06 9.07 21.51
N TYR A 199 -0.70 9.36 20.38
CA TYR A 199 0.01 9.55 19.11
C TYR A 199 1.06 10.66 19.19
N VAL A 200 0.68 11.81 19.76
CA VAL A 200 1.59 12.95 19.95
C VAL A 200 2.75 12.57 20.89
N ALA A 201 2.47 11.86 21.98
CA ALA A 201 3.49 11.40 22.92
C ALA A 201 4.48 10.44 22.26
N ASP A 202 3.98 9.43 21.53
CA ASP A 202 4.80 8.46 20.80
C ASP A 202 5.67 9.16 19.74
N ALA A 203 5.11 10.12 18.99
CA ALA A 203 5.86 10.91 18.02
C ALA A 203 6.98 11.75 18.65
N LEU A 204 6.75 12.34 19.82
CA LEU A 204 7.76 13.09 20.57
C LEU A 204 8.89 12.17 21.07
N ILE A 205 8.54 11.00 21.61
CA ILE A 205 9.50 10.01 22.09
C ILE A 205 10.32 9.46 20.93
N TYR A 206 9.68 9.13 19.80
CA TYR A 206 10.36 8.63 18.61
C TYR A 206 11.41 9.62 18.09
N ARG A 207 11.07 10.90 17.98
CA ARG A 207 12.04 11.95 17.59
C ARG A 207 13.22 12.06 18.54
N LYS A 208 12.97 11.87 19.85
CA LYS A 208 14.05 11.85 20.83
C LYS A 208 14.93 10.62 20.63
N ALA A 209 14.35 9.46 20.34
CA ALA A 209 15.07 8.23 20.05
C ALA A 209 15.92 8.35 18.76
N GLU A 210 15.39 8.96 17.69
CA GLU A 210 16.16 9.22 16.46
C GLU A 210 17.34 10.16 16.69
N LYS A 211 17.16 11.24 17.46
CA LYS A 211 18.28 12.14 17.83
C LYS A 211 19.37 11.44 18.64
N LEU A 212 19.02 10.37 19.33
CA LEU A 212 19.92 9.52 20.09
C LEU A 212 20.39 8.30 19.28
N GLU A 213 20.07 8.26 17.98
CA GLU A 213 20.49 7.23 17.02
C GLU A 213 20.07 5.79 17.39
N TYR A 214 18.94 5.62 18.11
CA TYR A 214 18.41 4.29 18.42
C TYR A 214 18.00 3.49 17.17
N ASP A 215 17.78 4.15 16.03
CA ASP A 215 17.57 3.53 14.72
C ASP A 215 18.86 2.87 14.16
N LYS A 216 20.03 3.26 14.68
CA LYS A 216 21.34 2.70 14.32
C LYS A 216 21.81 1.63 15.28
N ASP A 217 21.12 1.45 16.40
CA ASP A 217 21.44 0.43 17.39
C ASP A 217 21.39 -0.99 16.75
N PRO A 218 22.47 -1.80 16.86
CA PRO A 218 22.52 -3.12 16.25
C PRO A 218 21.44 -4.08 16.75
N GLU A 219 21.03 -3.97 18.01
CA GLU A 219 19.98 -4.81 18.57
C GLU A 219 18.61 -4.42 18.00
N VAL A 220 18.32 -3.12 17.93
CA VAL A 220 17.09 -2.60 17.32
C VAL A 220 17.01 -3.02 15.85
N ARG A 221 18.11 -2.86 15.09
CA ARG A 221 18.17 -3.28 13.68
C ARG A 221 17.94 -4.77 13.51
N ARG A 222 18.61 -5.61 14.29
CA ARG A 222 18.43 -7.08 14.23
C ARG A 222 16.99 -7.47 14.53
N ARG A 223 16.38 -6.87 15.56
CA ARG A 223 14.97 -7.12 15.93
C ARG A 223 14.03 -6.69 14.82
N PHE A 224 14.25 -5.51 14.23
CA PHE A 224 13.48 -5.02 13.09
C PHE A 224 13.57 -5.94 11.87
N GLU A 225 14.77 -6.36 11.49
CA GLU A 225 14.97 -7.29 10.36
C GLU A 225 14.28 -8.63 10.59
N THR A 226 14.33 -9.13 11.83
CA THR A 226 13.65 -10.38 12.21
C THR A 226 12.13 -10.22 12.10
N ALA A 227 11.59 -9.13 12.65
CA ALA A 227 10.16 -8.82 12.60
C ALA A 227 9.68 -8.64 11.16
N LEU A 228 10.42 -7.90 10.32
CA LEU A 228 10.10 -7.72 8.91
C LEU A 228 10.04 -9.06 8.17
N ARG A 229 11.03 -9.93 8.39
CA ARG A 229 11.05 -11.28 7.79
C ARG A 229 9.82 -12.09 8.21
N GLN A 230 9.44 -12.05 9.49
CA GLN A 230 8.25 -12.71 9.99
C GLN A 230 6.95 -12.17 9.39
N LEU A 231 6.83 -10.84 9.26
CA LEU A 231 5.69 -10.19 8.63
C LEU A 231 5.54 -10.59 7.16
N ILE A 232 6.65 -10.65 6.42
CA ILE A 232 6.64 -11.09 5.02
C ILE A 232 6.16 -12.54 4.91
N VAL A 233 6.72 -13.45 5.71
CA VAL A 233 6.31 -14.86 5.72
C VAL A 233 4.83 -14.98 6.10
N SER A 234 4.39 -14.28 7.15
CA SER A 234 2.99 -14.32 7.59
C SER A 234 2.04 -13.77 6.52
N ALA A 235 2.39 -12.67 5.85
CA ALA A 235 1.58 -12.09 4.79
C ALA A 235 1.47 -13.02 3.57
N PHE A 236 2.55 -13.73 3.25
CA PHE A 236 2.55 -14.74 2.20
C PHE A 236 1.64 -15.92 2.56
N VAL A 237 1.80 -16.51 3.76
CA VAL A 237 0.95 -17.61 4.25
C VAL A 237 -0.52 -17.21 4.23
N GLU A 238 -0.87 -16.03 4.70
CA GLU A 238 -2.25 -15.55 4.72
C GLU A 238 -2.84 -15.49 3.30
N ARG A 239 -2.10 -14.96 2.33
CA ARG A 239 -2.61 -14.75 0.96
C ARG A 239 -2.61 -16.04 0.13
N GLU A 240 -1.53 -16.79 0.21
CA GLU A 240 -1.28 -17.93 -0.66
C GLU A 240 -1.79 -19.26 -0.08
N ILE A 241 -1.83 -19.39 1.25
CA ILE A 241 -2.32 -20.62 1.91
C ILE A 241 -3.75 -20.38 2.41
N VAL A 242 -3.94 -19.44 3.34
CA VAL A 242 -5.25 -19.23 3.99
C VAL A 242 -6.29 -18.73 3.00
N GLY A 243 -5.94 -17.75 2.16
CA GLY A 243 -6.83 -17.16 1.17
C GLY A 243 -7.27 -18.12 0.07
N LYS A 244 -6.52 -19.19 -0.19
CA LYS A 244 -6.85 -20.22 -1.20
C LYS A 244 -7.51 -21.46 -0.60
N LEU A 245 -7.55 -21.59 0.73
CA LEU A 245 -8.10 -22.76 1.40
C LEU A 245 -9.63 -22.81 1.23
N LYS A 246 -10.12 -23.87 0.59
CA LYS A 246 -11.56 -24.17 0.48
C LYS A 246 -11.91 -25.22 1.53
N ILE A 247 -12.92 -24.93 2.34
CA ILE A 247 -13.46 -25.87 3.34
C ILE A 247 -14.85 -26.26 2.88
N ASP A 248 -15.08 -27.54 2.64
CA ASP A 248 -16.40 -28.08 2.31
C ASP A 248 -17.14 -28.54 3.57
N ALA A 249 -18.48 -28.50 3.55
CA ALA A 249 -19.29 -29.01 4.64
C ALA A 249 -19.11 -30.53 4.84
N GLN A 250 -18.95 -31.29 3.74
CA GLN A 250 -18.75 -32.74 3.77
C GLN A 250 -17.43 -33.13 4.45
N ASP A 251 -16.40 -32.31 4.26
CA ASP A 251 -15.10 -32.49 4.90
C ASP A 251 -15.17 -32.33 6.42
N LEU A 252 -15.96 -31.35 6.89
CA LEU A 252 -16.18 -31.11 8.32
C LEU A 252 -16.92 -32.27 8.99
N GLU A 253 -17.94 -32.81 8.33
CA GLU A 253 -18.67 -33.99 8.83
C GLU A 253 -17.75 -35.21 8.94
N SER A 254 -16.91 -35.43 7.92
CA SER A 254 -15.94 -36.52 7.88
C SER A 254 -14.88 -36.37 8.98
N TYR A 255 -14.38 -35.15 9.17
CA TYR A 255 -13.40 -34.85 10.22
C TYR A 255 -13.97 -35.05 11.62
N PHE A 256 -15.20 -34.57 11.86
CA PHE A 256 -15.91 -34.80 13.11
C PHE A 256 -16.13 -36.29 13.38
N ALA A 257 -16.52 -37.06 12.36
CA ALA A 257 -16.72 -38.51 12.48
C ALA A 257 -15.43 -39.25 12.87
N ALA A 258 -14.27 -38.82 12.34
CA ALA A 258 -12.97 -39.38 12.66
C ALA A 258 -12.43 -38.95 14.04
N HIS A 259 -12.85 -37.79 14.55
CA HIS A 259 -12.33 -37.20 15.79
C HIS A 259 -13.38 -37.05 16.90
N ARG A 260 -14.45 -37.86 16.87
CA ARG A 260 -15.59 -37.76 17.82
C ARG A 260 -15.18 -37.71 19.30
N ASP A 261 -14.12 -38.43 19.65
CA ASP A 261 -13.62 -38.48 21.02
C ASP A 261 -13.07 -37.15 21.54
N SER A 262 -12.67 -36.25 20.65
CA SER A 262 -12.16 -34.91 20.95
C SER A 262 -13.28 -33.90 21.24
N TYR A 263 -14.54 -34.23 20.88
CA TYR A 263 -15.70 -33.35 20.97
C TYR A 263 -16.67 -33.80 22.07
N LYS A 264 -16.25 -33.62 23.33
CA LYS A 264 -17.06 -33.89 24.52
C LYS A 264 -17.42 -32.59 25.23
N ASP A 265 -18.62 -32.54 25.81
CA ASP A 265 -19.06 -31.41 26.61
C ASP A 265 -18.36 -31.37 27.98
N LYS A 266 -18.68 -30.35 28.78
CA LYS A 266 -18.12 -30.17 30.13
C LYS A 266 -18.43 -31.33 31.10
N ASN A 267 -19.41 -32.17 30.76
CA ASN A 267 -19.83 -33.34 31.53
C ASN A 267 -19.29 -34.65 30.92
N GLY A 268 -18.44 -34.57 29.89
CA GLY A 268 -17.87 -35.72 29.20
C GLY A 268 -18.80 -36.40 28.19
N LYS A 269 -19.95 -35.80 27.87
CA LYS A 269 -20.92 -36.34 26.90
C LYS A 269 -20.52 -35.92 25.48
N ALA A 270 -20.53 -36.86 24.55
CA ALA A 270 -20.26 -36.57 23.14
C ALA A 270 -21.25 -35.53 22.59
N GLN A 271 -20.71 -34.45 22.01
CA GLN A 271 -21.50 -33.40 21.38
C GLN A 271 -22.01 -33.86 20.02
N SER A 272 -23.12 -33.30 19.53
CA SER A 272 -23.51 -33.50 18.13
C SER A 272 -22.65 -32.65 17.20
N PHE A 273 -22.61 -33.00 15.91
CA PHE A 273 -21.89 -32.21 14.91
C PHE A 273 -22.35 -30.75 14.91
N ASP A 274 -23.66 -30.48 14.96
CA ASP A 274 -24.19 -29.12 14.98
C ASP A 274 -23.71 -28.30 16.20
N GLN A 275 -23.60 -28.94 17.36
CA GLN A 275 -23.13 -28.30 18.60
C GLN A 275 -21.62 -28.03 18.57
N ALA A 276 -20.86 -28.94 17.99
CA ALA A 276 -19.41 -28.84 17.89
C ALA A 276 -18.93 -28.14 16.61
N ARG A 277 -19.82 -27.79 15.68
CA ARG A 277 -19.48 -27.37 14.31
C ARG A 277 -18.43 -26.27 14.25
N ALA A 278 -18.55 -25.24 15.10
CA ALA A 278 -17.58 -24.15 15.15
C ALA A 278 -16.19 -24.58 15.65
N LEU A 279 -16.13 -25.53 16.59
CA LEU A 279 -14.88 -26.12 17.08
C LEU A 279 -14.27 -27.03 16.01
N VAL A 280 -15.09 -27.90 15.41
CA VAL A 280 -14.70 -28.79 14.31
C VAL A 280 -14.13 -27.98 13.14
N GLU A 281 -14.80 -26.90 12.75
CA GLU A 281 -14.34 -26.03 11.67
C GLU A 281 -12.99 -25.39 12.00
N ARG A 282 -12.82 -24.87 13.22
CA ARG A 282 -11.54 -24.30 13.66
C ARG A 282 -10.42 -25.34 13.63
N ASP A 283 -10.65 -26.51 14.22
CA ASP A 283 -9.63 -27.55 14.35
C ASP A 283 -9.28 -28.14 12.97
N TYR A 284 -10.29 -28.40 12.13
CA TYR A 284 -10.09 -28.84 10.75
C TYR A 284 -9.32 -27.81 9.93
N ARG A 285 -9.65 -26.53 10.06
CA ARG A 285 -8.95 -25.43 9.39
C ARG A 285 -7.50 -25.35 9.84
N GLN A 286 -7.24 -25.53 11.13
CA GLN A 286 -5.88 -25.55 11.66
C GLN A 286 -5.08 -26.73 11.09
N MET A 287 -5.64 -27.94 11.12
CA MET A 287 -5.01 -29.12 10.53
C MET A 287 -4.70 -28.90 9.04
N LYS A 288 -5.67 -28.41 8.27
CA LYS A 288 -5.48 -28.13 6.85
C LYS A 288 -4.43 -27.05 6.59
N LEU A 289 -4.34 -26.04 7.45
CA LEU A 289 -3.32 -25.00 7.36
C LEU A 289 -1.93 -25.57 7.62
N GLU A 290 -1.78 -26.42 8.65
CA GLU A 290 -0.53 -27.11 8.96
C GLU A 290 -0.10 -28.03 7.81
N ASP A 291 -1.03 -28.82 7.25
CA ASP A 291 -0.77 -29.68 6.09
C ASP A 291 -0.36 -28.89 4.85
N ALA A 292 -1.10 -27.82 4.53
CA ALA A 292 -0.80 -26.98 3.37
C ALA A 292 0.55 -26.28 3.52
N TYR A 293 0.84 -25.74 4.71
CA TYR A 293 2.14 -25.15 5.01
C TYR A 293 3.27 -26.17 4.89
N ARG A 294 3.10 -27.36 5.45
CA ARG A 294 4.10 -28.43 5.38
C ARG A 294 4.38 -28.86 3.94
N ASN A 295 3.33 -29.06 3.14
CA ASN A 295 3.47 -29.44 1.73
C ASN A 295 4.22 -28.37 0.94
N MET A 296 3.83 -27.09 1.09
CA MET A 296 4.51 -25.98 0.45
C MET A 296 6.00 -25.90 0.85
N VAL A 297 6.31 -26.00 2.15
CA VAL A 297 7.71 -26.00 2.61
C VAL A 297 8.46 -27.19 2.00
N SER A 298 7.85 -28.37 1.93
CA SER A 298 8.50 -29.53 1.32
C SER A 298 8.75 -29.38 -0.18
N GLU A 299 7.83 -28.74 -0.92
CA GLU A 299 7.99 -28.44 -2.35
C GLU A 299 9.12 -27.43 -2.57
N GLU A 300 9.16 -26.35 -1.79
CA GLU A 300 10.22 -25.34 -1.86
C GLU A 300 11.59 -25.92 -1.49
N LEU A 301 11.66 -26.78 -0.47
CA LEU A 301 12.89 -27.48 -0.09
C LEU A 301 13.35 -28.49 -1.15
N ALA A 302 12.43 -29.08 -1.91
CA ALA A 302 12.76 -30.00 -2.99
C ALA A 302 13.17 -29.27 -4.29
N ALA A 303 12.60 -28.10 -4.54
CA ALA A 303 12.92 -27.25 -5.69
C ALA A 303 14.25 -26.50 -5.49
N ALA A 304 14.60 -26.17 -4.25
CA ALA A 304 15.86 -25.56 -3.90
C ALA A 304 16.93 -26.61 -3.53
N ASP A 305 18.19 -26.36 -3.87
CA ASP A 305 19.32 -27.22 -3.48
C ASP A 305 19.70 -27.00 -1.99
N VAL A 306 18.81 -27.41 -1.09
CA VAL A 306 18.94 -27.19 0.36
C VAL A 306 19.62 -28.38 1.03
N GLN A 307 20.80 -28.14 1.62
CA GLN A 307 21.50 -29.12 2.45
C GLN A 307 21.34 -28.78 3.94
N LEU A 308 20.74 -29.70 4.70
CA LEU A 308 20.52 -29.53 6.14
C LEU A 308 21.62 -30.25 6.94
N PHE A 309 22.23 -29.55 7.90
CA PHE A 309 23.27 -30.10 8.79
C PHE A 309 22.83 -30.06 10.27
N PRO A 310 21.75 -30.79 10.66
CA PRO A 310 21.19 -30.71 12.01
C PRO A 310 22.17 -31.16 13.12
N GLU A 311 23.12 -32.03 12.81
CA GLU A 311 24.14 -32.46 13.77
C GLU A 311 25.06 -31.33 14.25
N ARG A 312 25.14 -30.22 13.50
CA ARG A 312 25.92 -29.03 13.88
C ARG A 312 25.16 -28.06 14.80
N MET A 313 23.90 -28.38 15.13
CA MET A 313 23.03 -27.55 15.97
C MET A 313 22.90 -28.07 17.41
N LYS A 314 23.60 -29.16 17.75
CA LYS A 314 23.63 -29.76 19.09
C LYS A 314 24.80 -29.22 19.91
#